data_AF-A0A847NG83-F1
#
_entry.id   AF-A0A847NG83-F1
#
_cell.length_a   1.000
_cell.length_b   1.000
_cell.length_c   1.000
_cell.angle_alpha   90.00
_cell.angle_beta   90.00
_cell.angle_gamma   90.00
#
_symmetry.space_group_name_H-M   'P 1'
#
loop_
_entity.id
_entity.type
_entity.pdbx_description
1 polymer ?
#
loop_
_entity_poly.entity_id
_entity_poly.type
_entity_poly.pdbx_seq_one_letter_code
_entity_poly.pdbx_strand_id
1 'polypeptide(L)'
;MNSSGWLRSIMAVNMEAEKFLIHVADIIGKEFEEDVLVLEVLKGEYMVVFKEYSTIISKDMVEKLKMEFDPYLVDKHILNDFIKQGFEFDKRRSQYIRYVYGVIDVDY
;
A
#
# COMPACT_ATOMS: atom_id res chain seq x y z
N MET A 1 4.50 -3.66 -13.90
CA MET A 1 5.45 -3.19 -12.86
C MET A 1 6.10 -4.43 -12.23
N ASN A 2 7.42 -4.57 -12.25
CA ASN A 2 8.10 -5.70 -11.59
C ASN A 2 8.08 -5.49 -10.07
N SER A 3 6.94 -5.79 -9.44
CA SER A 3 6.75 -5.78 -7.99
C SER A 3 7.31 -7.06 -7.36
N SER A 4 8.53 -7.43 -7.73
CA SER A 4 9.11 -8.70 -7.31
C SER A 4 9.24 -8.69 -5.78
N GLY A 5 8.48 -9.54 -5.10
CA GLY A 5 8.30 -9.52 -3.63
C GLY A 5 9.61 -9.47 -2.83
N TRP A 6 10.68 -10.09 -3.36
CA TRP A 6 12.02 -10.05 -2.77
C TRP A 6 12.60 -8.64 -2.61
N LEU A 7 12.43 -7.76 -3.61
CA LEU A 7 12.89 -6.38 -3.55
C LEU A 7 12.11 -5.60 -2.49
N ARG A 8 10.81 -5.87 -2.41
CA ARG A 8 9.89 -5.29 -1.41
C ARG A 8 10.29 -5.69 0.02
N SER A 9 10.66 -6.95 0.24
CA SER A 9 11.16 -7.43 1.53
C SER A 9 12.49 -6.77 1.92
N ILE A 10 13.42 -6.60 0.98
CA ILE A 10 14.69 -5.89 1.23
C ILE A 10 14.44 -4.42 1.59
N MET A 11 13.51 -3.77 0.90
CA MET A 11 13.11 -2.39 1.19
C MET A 11 12.46 -2.27 2.56
N ALA A 12 11.54 -3.16 2.90
CA ALA A 12 10.88 -3.15 4.21
C ALA A 12 11.89 -3.18 5.38
N VAL A 13 12.96 -3.97 5.27
CA VAL A 13 13.97 -4.09 6.34
C VAL A 13 14.85 -2.84 6.47
N ASN A 14 15.22 -2.20 5.36
CA ASN A 14 16.25 -1.16 5.36
C ASN A 14 15.72 0.28 5.21
N MET A 15 14.45 0.43 4.80
CA MET A 15 13.84 1.72 4.53
C MET A 15 13.06 2.21 5.76
N GLU A 16 13.22 3.49 6.10
CA GLU A 16 12.42 4.15 7.12
C GLU A 16 10.93 4.12 6.74
N ALA A 17 10.03 3.95 7.72
CA ALA A 17 8.59 3.89 7.51
C ALA A 17 8.04 4.98 6.57
N GLU A 18 8.47 6.24 6.72
CA GLU A 18 8.00 7.34 5.87
C GLU A 18 8.34 7.11 4.40
N LYS A 19 9.61 6.78 4.11
CA LYS A 19 10.07 6.49 2.74
C LYS A 19 9.38 5.27 2.16
N PHE A 20 9.15 4.25 2.99
CA PHE A 20 8.40 3.06 2.58
C PHE A 20 6.95 3.41 2.24
N LEU A 21 6.30 4.24 3.06
CA LEU A 21 4.94 4.69 2.85
C LEU A 21 4.80 5.54 1.57
N ILE A 22 5.75 6.44 1.31
CA ILE A 22 5.82 7.22 0.06
C ILE A 22 5.96 6.28 -1.15
N HIS A 23 6.78 5.24 -1.05
CA HIS A 23 6.90 4.25 -2.11
C HIS A 23 5.60 3.47 -2.36
N VAL A 24 4.91 3.07 -1.29
CA VAL A 24 3.59 2.42 -1.38
C VAL A 24 2.58 3.34 -2.04
N ALA A 25 2.54 4.62 -1.65
CA ALA A 25 1.67 5.62 -2.26
C ALA A 25 1.94 5.77 -3.77
N ASP A 26 3.21 5.89 -4.19
CA ASP A 26 3.59 5.96 -5.62
C ASP A 26 3.15 4.71 -6.41
N ILE A 27 3.25 3.51 -5.80
CA ILE A 27 2.77 2.27 -6.41
C ILE A 27 1.25 2.27 -6.59
N ILE A 28 0.50 2.67 -5.55
CA ILE A 28 -0.97 2.76 -5.61
C ILE A 28 -1.37 3.79 -6.68
N GLY A 29 -0.69 4.95 -6.71
CA GLY A 29 -0.95 5.98 -7.71
C GLY A 29 -0.75 5.49 -9.13
N LYS A 30 0.34 4.76 -9.39
CA LYS A 30 0.60 4.14 -10.70
C LYS A 30 -0.43 3.08 -11.09
N GLU A 31 -0.96 2.31 -10.13
CA GLU A 31 -2.00 1.30 -10.41
C GLU A 31 -3.31 1.92 -10.88
N PHE A 32 -3.66 3.08 -10.32
CA PHE A 32 -4.92 3.77 -10.60
C PHE A 32 -4.80 4.97 -11.54
N GLU A 33 -3.58 5.28 -12.01
CA GLU A 33 -3.26 6.44 -12.85
C GLU A 33 -3.60 7.79 -12.20
N GLU A 34 -3.28 7.90 -10.91
CA GLU A 34 -3.66 9.03 -10.06
C GLU A 34 -2.55 9.38 -9.07
N ASP A 35 -2.56 10.61 -8.56
CA ASP A 35 -1.62 11.00 -7.51
C ASP A 35 -2.10 10.52 -6.13
N VAL A 36 -1.18 9.93 -5.37
CA VAL A 36 -1.39 9.57 -3.95
C VAL A 36 -0.40 10.36 -3.11
N LEU A 37 -0.93 11.22 -2.24
CA LEU A 37 -0.12 12.09 -1.39
C LEU A 37 0.09 11.46 -0.02
N VAL A 38 1.29 11.67 0.54
CA VAL A 38 1.61 11.32 1.94
C VAL A 38 1.97 12.61 2.66
N LEU A 39 1.25 12.90 3.74
CA LEU A 39 1.41 14.11 4.54
C LEU A 39 1.68 13.73 5.99
N GLU A 40 2.74 14.21 6.61
CA GLU A 40 2.90 14.10 8.07
C GLU A 40 1.98 15.13 8.75
N VAL A 41 0.90 14.66 9.38
CA VAL A 41 -0.11 15.53 10.01
C VAL A 41 0.18 15.79 11.48
N LEU A 42 0.84 14.84 12.12
CA LEU A 42 1.42 14.94 13.46
C LEU A 42 2.71 14.13 13.47
N LYS A 43 3.58 14.37 14.44
CA LYS A 43 4.87 13.69 14.52
C LYS A 43 4.69 12.16 14.53
N GLY A 44 5.12 11.50 13.45
CA GLY A 44 4.97 10.05 13.28
C GLY A 44 3.56 9.57 12.93
N GLU A 45 2.65 10.44 12.53
CA GLU A 45 1.35 10.10 11.96
C GLU A 45 1.23 10.68 10.55
N TYR A 46 0.93 9.80 9.60
CA TYR A 46 0.88 10.14 8.20
C TYR A 46 -0.54 9.99 7.67
N MET A 47 -1.02 11.02 6.99
CA MET A 47 -2.24 10.98 6.19
C MET A 47 -1.88 10.61 4.75
N VAL A 48 -2.47 9.52 4.25
CA VAL A 48 -2.40 9.13 2.84
C VAL A 48 -3.68 9.58 2.17
N VAL A 49 -3.58 10.34 1.07
CA VAL A 49 -4.72 10.93 0.36
C VAL A 49 -4.74 10.46 -1.09
N PHE A 50 -5.90 9.99 -1.54
CA PHE A 50 -6.16 9.54 -2.90
C PHE A 50 -7.57 9.97 -3.29
N LYS A 51 -7.69 10.90 -4.25
CA LYS A 51 -8.98 11.54 -4.61
C LYS A 51 -9.69 12.10 -3.37
N GLU A 52 -10.97 11.74 -3.16
CA GLU A 52 -11.76 12.05 -1.96
C GLU A 52 -11.48 11.14 -0.75
N TYR A 53 -10.66 10.10 -0.91
CA TYR A 53 -10.38 9.10 0.13
C TYR A 53 -9.11 9.43 0.91
N SER A 54 -9.11 9.11 2.20
CA SER A 54 -7.91 9.27 3.01
C SER A 54 -7.80 8.26 4.14
N THR A 55 -6.58 7.98 4.59
CA THR A 55 -6.35 7.18 5.80
C THR A 55 -5.23 7.80 6.63
N ILE A 56 -5.30 7.64 7.94
CA ILE A 56 -4.23 8.02 8.87
C ILE A 56 -3.55 6.72 9.33
N ILE A 57 -2.23 6.67 9.18
CA ILE A 57 -1.42 5.54 9.61
C ILE A 57 -0.22 6.04 10.42
N SER A 58 -0.01 5.44 11.59
CA SER A 58 1.14 5.78 12.43
C SER A 58 2.42 5.13 11.91
N LYS A 59 3.57 5.75 12.21
CA LYS A 59 4.90 5.21 11.95
C LYS A 59 5.04 3.79 12.49
N ASP A 60 4.61 3.57 13.73
CA ASP A 60 4.70 2.26 14.39
C ASP A 60 3.87 1.19 13.67
N MET A 61 2.71 1.57 13.13
CA MET A 61 1.89 0.67 12.34
C MET A 61 2.56 0.33 11.01
N VAL A 62 3.17 1.30 10.31
CA VAL A 62 3.94 1.04 9.10
C VAL A 62 5.12 0.11 9.39
N GLU A 63 5.90 0.38 10.44
CA GLU A 63 7.03 -0.45 10.87
C GLU A 63 6.59 -1.88 11.21
N LYS A 64 5.45 -2.04 11.88
CA LYS A 64 4.88 -3.35 12.16
C LYS A 64 4.51 -4.08 10.87
N LEU A 65 3.67 -3.47 10.04
CA LEU A 65 3.10 -4.11 8.84
C LEU A 65 4.15 -4.46 7.81
N LYS A 66 5.19 -3.63 7.61
CA LYS A 66 6.25 -3.91 6.63
C LYS A 66 7.12 -5.11 7.04
N MET A 67 7.20 -5.42 8.34
CA MET A 67 8.03 -6.51 8.88
C MET A 67 7.30 -7.87 8.93
N GLU A 68 6.00 -7.89 8.63
CA GLU A 68 5.21 -9.11 8.56
C GLU A 68 5.55 -9.96 7.34
N PHE A 69 5.10 -11.21 7.33
CA PHE A 69 5.39 -12.16 6.25
C PHE A 69 4.84 -11.74 4.88
N ASP A 70 3.68 -11.07 4.86
CA ASP A 70 3.07 -10.58 3.62
C ASP A 70 3.60 -9.17 3.29
N PRO A 71 4.37 -9.01 2.19
CA PRO A 71 5.04 -7.75 1.86
C PRO A 71 4.08 -6.67 1.32
N TYR A 72 2.78 -6.96 1.22
CA TYR A 72 1.74 -6.04 0.74
C TYR A 72 0.79 -5.56 1.84
N LEU A 73 1.08 -5.81 3.12
CA LEU A 73 0.13 -5.46 4.19
C LEU A 73 -0.10 -3.95 4.34
N VAL A 74 0.92 -3.11 4.10
CA VAL A 74 0.74 -1.64 4.12
C VAL A 74 -0.19 -1.20 2.98
N ASP A 75 0.04 -1.72 1.76
CA ASP A 75 -0.83 -1.48 0.61
C ASP A 75 -2.28 -1.89 0.90
N LYS A 76 -2.46 -3.11 1.41
CA LYS A 76 -3.77 -3.69 1.73
C LYS A 76 -4.49 -2.89 2.81
N HIS A 77 -3.76 -2.41 3.81
CA HIS A 77 -4.31 -1.55 4.86
C HIS A 77 -4.89 -0.26 4.27
N ILE A 78 -4.10 0.45 3.46
CA ILE A 78 -4.51 1.71 2.82
C ILE A 78 -5.73 1.48 1.90
N LEU A 79 -5.65 0.50 1.00
CA LEU A 79 -6.74 0.23 0.05
C LEU A 79 -8.03 -0.22 0.75
N ASN A 80 -7.93 -0.99 1.85
CA ASN A 80 -9.12 -1.36 2.62
C ASN A 80 -9.77 -0.15 3.29
N ASP A 81 -9.01 0.83 3.75
CA ASP A 81 -9.57 2.05 4.31
C ASP A 81 -10.24 2.92 3.24
N PHE A 82 -9.67 3.00 2.03
CA PHE A 82 -10.34 3.64 0.91
C PHE A 82 -11.64 2.91 0.53
N ILE A 83 -11.64 1.57 0.51
CA ILE A 83 -12.84 0.76 0.24
C ILE A 83 -13.94 1.04 1.28
N LYS A 84 -13.58 1.17 2.58
CA LYS A 84 -14.56 1.53 3.63
C LYS A 84 -15.22 2.90 3.40
N GLN A 85 -14.55 3.78 2.65
CA GLN A 85 -15.06 5.11 2.28
C GLN A 85 -15.80 5.11 0.93
N GLY A 86 -15.93 3.97 0.26
CA GLY A 86 -16.66 3.83 -0.99
C GLY A 86 -15.80 3.72 -2.25
N PHE A 87 -14.47 3.60 -2.13
CA PHE A 87 -13.63 3.33 -3.29
C PHE A 87 -13.86 1.91 -3.83
N GLU A 88 -14.28 1.79 -5.09
CA GLU A 88 -14.54 0.51 -5.73
C GLU A 88 -13.56 0.22 -6.87
N PHE A 89 -13.02 -1.00 -6.89
CA PHE A 89 -12.20 -1.52 -7.98
C PHE A 89 -12.26 -3.05 -8.04
N ASP A 90 -11.97 -3.62 -9.21
CA ASP A 90 -11.89 -5.06 -9.38
C ASP A 90 -10.60 -5.62 -8.74
N LYS A 91 -10.73 -6.58 -7.82
CA LYS A 91 -9.60 -7.28 -7.19
C LYS A 91 -8.79 -8.15 -8.17
N ARG A 92 -9.23 -8.28 -9.42
CA ARG A 92 -8.53 -8.93 -10.54
C ARG A 92 -7.98 -7.94 -11.58
N ARG A 93 -8.15 -6.63 -11.37
CA ARG A 93 -7.74 -5.56 -12.30
C ARG A 93 -6.30 -5.70 -12.78
N SER A 94 -5.38 -6.05 -11.89
CA SER A 94 -3.97 -6.16 -12.21
C SER A 94 -3.28 -7.27 -11.42
N GLN A 95 -2.07 -7.64 -11.84
CA GLN A 95 -1.21 -8.54 -11.07
C GLN A 95 -0.87 -7.97 -9.68
N TYR A 96 -0.65 -6.66 -9.57
CA TYR A 96 -0.36 -6.02 -8.28
C TYR A 96 -1.55 -6.14 -7.32
N ILE A 97 -2.76 -5.78 -7.76
CA ILE A 97 -3.97 -5.90 -6.94
C ILE A 97 -4.21 -7.36 -6.54
N ARG A 98 -3.99 -8.31 -7.45
CA ARG A 98 -4.07 -9.74 -7.12
C ARG A 98 -3.08 -10.15 -6.02
N TYR A 99 -1.85 -9.65 -6.05
CA TYR A 99 -0.89 -9.90 -4.96
C TYR A 99 -1.33 -9.28 -3.64
N VAL A 100 -1.79 -8.02 -3.64
CA VAL A 100 -2.29 -7.34 -2.44
C VAL A 100 -3.43 -8.13 -1.77
N TYR A 101 -4.30 -8.75 -2.56
CA TYR A 101 -5.47 -9.49 -2.05
C TYR A 101 -5.31 -11.01 -2.02
N GLY A 102 -4.15 -11.55 -2.41
CA GLY A 102 -3.90 -12.99 -2.44
C GLY A 102 -4.81 -13.75 -3.44
N VAL A 103 -5.24 -13.10 -4.52
CA VAL A 103 -6.07 -13.72 -5.56
C VAL A 103 -5.14 -14.42 -6.56
N ILE A 104 -4.99 -15.73 -6.42
CA ILE A 104 -4.22 -16.57 -7.35
C ILE A 104 -5.20 -17.21 -8.32
N ASP A 105 -5.06 -16.90 -9.61
CA ASP A 105 -5.73 -17.66 -10.66
C ASP A 105 -4.97 -18.99 -10.80
N VAL A 106 -5.56 -20.09 -10.33
CA VAL A 106 -5.07 -21.46 -10.60
C VAL A 106 -5.69 -21.87 -11.93
N ASP A 107 -4.95 -21.63 -13.02
CA ASP A 107 -5.26 -22.26 -14.31
C ASP A 107 -4.95 -23.77 -14.16
N TYR A 108 -5.99 -24.61 -14.22
CA TYR A 108 -5.89 -26.08 -14.33
C TYR A 108 -5.88 -26.50 -15.79
#